data_AF-M1UXA3-F1
#
_entry.id   AF-M1UXA3-F1
#
_cell.length_a   1.000
_cell.length_b   1.000
_cell.length_c   1.000
_cell.angle_alpha   90.00
_cell.angle_beta   90.00
_cell.angle_gamma   90.00
#
_symmetry.space_group_name_H-M   'P 1'
#
loop_
_entity.id
_entity.type
_entity.pdbx_description
1 polymer ?
#
loop_
_entity_poly.entity_id
_entity_poly.type
_entity_poly.pdbx_seq_one_letter_code
_entity_poly.pdbx_strand_id
1 'polypeptide(L)'
;MFGKNDAEIQSLKLRISALEETAARQQQLIDQLLQATELQPSIPRSLMPRTSALHPEVLALLNDGKEIAAIKRHREITGAGLKEAKDAIDREKSQRGR
;
A
#
# COMPACT_ATOMS: atom_id res chain seq x y z
N MET A 1 -39.50 -17.76 11.25
CA MET A 1 -38.35 -16.91 11.61
C MET A 1 -37.73 -16.13 10.43
N PHE A 2 -38.21 -16.29 9.18
CA PHE A 2 -37.58 -15.71 7.99
C PHE A 2 -37.94 -14.23 7.68
N GLY A 3 -39.14 -13.76 8.04
CA GLY A 3 -39.58 -12.41 7.66
C GLY A 3 -38.84 -11.23 8.33
N LYS A 4 -38.13 -11.46 9.44
CA LYS A 4 -37.27 -10.42 10.06
C LYS A 4 -35.99 -10.19 9.24
N ASN A 5 -35.42 -11.27 8.69
CA ASN A 5 -34.22 -11.19 7.87
C ASN A 5 -34.52 -10.53 6.53
N ASP A 6 -35.69 -10.78 5.93
CA ASP A 6 -36.10 -10.10 4.70
C ASP A 6 -36.23 -8.59 4.89
N ALA A 7 -36.87 -8.15 5.99
CA ALA A 7 -36.98 -6.73 6.31
C ALA A 7 -35.61 -6.07 6.58
N GLU A 8 -34.71 -6.77 7.25
CA GLU A 8 -33.33 -6.31 7.50
C GLU A 8 -32.49 -6.24 6.21
N ILE A 9 -32.64 -7.21 5.31
CA ILE A 9 -32.00 -7.17 3.99
C ILE A 9 -32.52 -5.97 3.18
N GLN A 10 -33.82 -5.66 3.24
CA GLN A 10 -34.37 -4.49 2.55
C GLN A 10 -33.84 -3.17 3.12
N SER A 11 -33.74 -3.06 4.45
CA SER A 11 -33.19 -1.85 5.08
C SER A 11 -31.70 -1.66 4.77
N LEU A 12 -30.92 -2.75 4.74
CA LEU A 12 -29.52 -2.72 4.33
C LEU A 12 -29.36 -2.32 2.87
N LYS A 13 -30.20 -2.85 1.96
CA LYS A 13 -30.20 -2.44 0.55
C LYS A 13 -30.47 -0.94 0.39
N LEU A 14 -31.49 -0.42 1.07
CA LEU A 14 -31.78 1.01 1.07
C LEU A 14 -30.61 1.84 1.61
N ARG A 15 -29.95 1.37 2.69
CA ARG A 15 -28.78 2.04 3.27
C ARG A 15 -27.59 2.04 2.32
N ILE A 16 -27.34 0.92 1.63
CA ILE A 16 -26.28 0.81 0.62
C ILE A 16 -26.53 1.79 -0.52
N SER A 17 -27.74 1.81 -1.09
CA SER A 17 -28.05 2.76 -2.18
C SER A 17 -27.88 4.22 -1.75
N ALA A 18 -28.32 4.58 -0.54
CA ALA A 18 -28.09 5.94 -0.02
C ALA A 18 -26.60 6.27 0.19
N LEU A 19 -25.80 5.28 0.60
CA LEU A 19 -24.34 5.43 0.73
C LEU A 19 -23.66 5.55 -0.63
N GLU A 20 -24.08 4.77 -1.62
CA GLU A 20 -23.60 4.83 -3.00
C GLU A 20 -23.90 6.21 -3.62
N GLU A 21 -25.10 6.73 -3.44
CA GLU A 21 -25.47 8.09 -3.88
C GLU A 21 -24.60 9.17 -3.21
N THR A 22 -24.36 9.02 -1.91
CA THR A 22 -23.52 9.95 -1.15
C THR A 22 -22.07 9.91 -1.65
N ALA A 23 -21.52 8.71 -1.87
CA ALA A 23 -20.17 8.52 -2.38
C ALA A 23 -20.03 9.08 -3.81
N ALA A 24 -21.02 8.86 -4.68
CA ALA A 24 -21.05 9.43 -6.02
C ALA A 24 -21.02 10.97 -5.98
N ARG A 25 -21.85 11.58 -5.12
CA ARG A 25 -21.85 13.04 -4.93
C ARG A 25 -20.50 13.56 -4.42
N GLN A 26 -19.87 12.85 -3.48
CA GLN A 26 -18.55 13.21 -2.97
C GLN A 26 -17.49 13.14 -4.06
N GLN A 27 -17.50 12.09 -4.89
CA GLN A 27 -16.57 11.96 -6.00
C GLN A 27 -16.72 13.12 -6.99
N GLN A 28 -17.96 13.48 -7.35
CA GLN A 28 -18.22 14.62 -8.24
C GLN A 28 -17.71 15.95 -7.66
N LEU A 29 -17.85 16.18 -6.36
CA LEU A 29 -17.33 17.39 -5.70
C LEU A 29 -15.79 17.40 -5.71
N ILE A 30 -15.15 16.26 -5.46
CA ILE A 30 -13.69 16.13 -5.55
C ILE A 30 -13.23 16.47 -6.96
N ASP A 31 -13.86 15.93 -8.00
CA ASP A 31 -13.49 16.19 -9.38
C ASP A 31 -13.64 17.68 -9.75
N GLN A 32 -14.70 18.34 -9.27
CA GLN A 32 -14.91 19.78 -9.46
C GLN A 32 -13.82 20.62 -8.77
N LEU A 33 -13.46 20.26 -7.52
CA LEU A 33 -12.41 20.96 -6.78
C LEU A 33 -11.04 20.79 -7.44
N LEU A 34 -10.72 19.58 -7.93
CA LEU A 34 -9.47 19.30 -8.64
C LEU A 34 -9.38 20.12 -9.93
N GLN A 35 -10.47 20.19 -10.71
CA GLN A 35 -10.53 21.01 -11.93
C GLN A 35 -10.34 22.51 -11.63
N ALA A 36 -10.91 23.01 -10.54
CA ALA A 36 -10.82 24.42 -10.17
C ALA A 36 -9.46 24.84 -9.62
N THR A 37 -8.64 23.90 -9.14
CA THR A 37 -7.39 24.18 -8.41
C THR A 37 -6.12 23.81 -9.18
N GLU A 38 -6.23 23.23 -10.39
CA GLU A 38 -5.11 22.62 -11.14
C GLU A 38 -4.26 21.61 -10.32
N LEU A 39 -4.75 21.19 -9.15
CA LEU A 39 -4.07 20.25 -8.27
C LEU A 39 -4.28 18.85 -8.83
N GLN A 40 -3.18 18.18 -9.15
CA GLN A 40 -3.25 16.77 -9.49
C GLN A 40 -3.53 15.97 -8.22
N PRO A 41 -4.53 15.05 -8.24
CA PRO A 41 -4.75 14.15 -7.12
C PRO A 41 -3.48 13.31 -6.94
N SER A 42 -2.76 13.57 -5.86
CA SER A 42 -1.59 12.79 -5.48
C SER A 42 -1.97 11.90 -4.30
N ILE A 43 -1.71 10.59 -4.45
CA ILE A 43 -1.80 9.68 -3.31
C ILE A 43 -0.73 10.15 -2.31
N PRO A 44 -1.10 10.47 -1.06
CA PRO A 44 -0.13 10.84 -0.03
C PRO A 44 0.95 9.76 0.04
N ARG A 45 2.21 10.18 0.14
CA ARG A 45 3.36 9.24 0.18
C ARG A 45 3.26 8.22 1.31
N SER A 46 2.49 8.53 2.36
CA SER A 46 2.17 7.64 3.48
C SER A 46 1.25 6.46 3.10
N LEU A 47 0.43 6.61 2.06
CA LEU A 47 -0.52 5.60 1.59
C LEU A 47 0.00 4.80 0.39
N MET A 48 1.16 5.16 -0.16
CA MET A 48 1.79 4.39 -1.23
C MET A 48 2.40 3.09 -0.67
N PRO A 49 2.10 1.92 -1.25
CA PRO A 49 2.80 0.69 -0.93
C PRO A 49 4.30 0.90 -1.15
N ARG A 50 5.12 0.73 -0.11
CA ARG A 50 6.58 0.76 -0.26
C ARG A 50 7.01 -0.51 -0.97
N THR A 51 7.09 -0.47 -2.30
CA THR A 51 7.69 -1.53 -3.09
C THR A 51 9.18 -1.51 -2.82
N SER A 52 9.66 -2.42 -1.98
CA SER A 52 11.10 -2.64 -1.86
C SER A 52 11.59 -3.41 -3.08
N ALA A 53 12.78 -3.07 -3.56
CA ALA A 53 13.46 -3.82 -4.61
C ALA A 53 14.03 -5.16 -4.11
N LEU A 54 13.96 -5.43 -2.80
CA LEU A 54 14.48 -6.64 -2.19
C LEU A 54 13.38 -7.70 -1.98
N HIS A 55 13.81 -8.96 -2.03
CA HIS A 55 12.94 -10.09 -1.74
C HIS A 55 12.41 -10.02 -0.28
N PRO A 56 11.15 -10.44 -0.02
CA PRO A 56 10.54 -10.36 1.31
C PRO A 56 11.36 -10.99 2.45
N GLU A 57 12.05 -12.10 2.17
CA GLU A 57 12.91 -12.76 3.15
C GLU A 57 14.14 -11.92 3.53
N VAL A 58 14.71 -11.20 2.57
CA VAL A 58 15.83 -10.27 2.80
C VAL A 58 15.35 -9.09 3.64
N LEU A 59 14.13 -8.61 3.38
CA LEU A 59 13.49 -7.55 4.15
C LEU A 59 13.22 -7.95 5.59
N ALA A 60 12.74 -9.17 5.83
CA ALA A 60 12.54 -9.69 7.17
C ALA A 60 13.86 -9.71 7.95
N LEU A 61 14.94 -10.20 7.33
CA LEU A 61 16.27 -10.21 7.95
C LEU A 61 16.81 -8.79 8.22
N LEU A 62 16.52 -7.83 7.34
CA LEU A 62 16.89 -6.42 7.57
C LEU A 62 16.10 -5.77 8.70
N ASN A 63 14.79 -6.05 8.80
CA ASN A 63 13.94 -5.56 9.88
C ASN A 63 14.40 -6.13 11.24
N ASP A 64 14.89 -7.38 11.25
CA ASP A 64 15.49 -8.02 12.42
C ASP A 64 16.89 -7.50 12.79
N GLY A 65 17.46 -6.55 12.02
CA GLY A 65 18.83 -6.06 12.21
C GLY A 65 19.93 -7.05 11.80
N LYS A 66 19.59 -8.17 11.15
CA LYS A 66 20.51 -9.23 10.74
C LYS A 66 21.11 -8.94 9.35
N GLU A 67 21.89 -7.87 9.24
CA GLU A 67 22.40 -7.36 7.95
C GLU A 67 23.24 -8.38 7.17
N ILE A 68 24.15 -9.10 7.84
CA ILE A 68 24.99 -10.12 7.20
C ILE A 68 24.13 -11.25 6.61
N ALA A 69 23.09 -11.67 7.34
CA ALA A 69 22.16 -12.70 6.87
C ALA A 69 21.35 -12.20 5.67
N ALA A 70 20.93 -10.94 5.68
CA ALA A 70 20.21 -10.32 4.57
C ALA A 70 21.09 -10.24 3.30
N ILE A 71 22.36 -9.84 3.42
CA ILE A 71 23.32 -9.83 2.31
C ILE A 71 23.51 -11.25 1.76
N LYS A 72 23.71 -12.24 2.65
CA LYS A 72 23.85 -13.64 2.24
C LYS A 72 22.61 -14.12 1.48
N ARG A 73 21.42 -13.85 2.03
CA ARG A 73 20.17 -14.29 1.42
C ARG A 73 19.89 -13.61 0.08
N HIS A 74 20.23 -12.32 -0.04
CA HIS A 74 20.11 -11.61 -1.30
C HIS A 74 20.98 -12.26 -2.38
N ARG A 75 22.23 -12.62 -2.07
CA ARG A 75 23.14 -13.31 -3.01
C ARG A 75 22.62 -14.67 -3.43
N GLU A 76 22.02 -15.44 -2.51
CA GLU A 76 21.45 -16.75 -2.82
C GLU A 76 20.26 -16.65 -3.78
N ILE A 77 19.45 -15.60 -3.67
CA ILE A 77 18.25 -15.40 -4.48
C ILE A 77 18.59 -14.80 -5.84
N THR A 78 19.47 -13.79 -5.89
CA THR A 78 19.75 -13.01 -7.10
C THR A 78 21.01 -13.45 -7.85
N GLY A 79 21.87 -14.26 -7.21
CA GLY A 79 23.20 -14.59 -7.73
C GLY A 79 24.21 -13.43 -7.69
N ALA A 80 23.85 -12.32 -7.06
CA ALA A 80 24.67 -11.11 -7.04
C ALA A 80 26.04 -11.30 -6.35
N GLY A 81 27.01 -10.51 -6.80
CA GLY A 81 28.31 -10.42 -6.15
C GLY A 81 28.20 -9.84 -4.74
N LEU A 82 29.23 -10.03 -3.90
CA LEU A 82 29.23 -9.53 -2.51
C LEU A 82 29.05 -8.01 -2.45
N LYS A 83 29.70 -7.28 -3.37
CA LYS A 83 29.60 -5.82 -3.48
C LYS A 83 28.18 -5.39 -3.86
N GLU A 84 27.62 -5.99 -4.91
CA GLU A 84 26.27 -5.67 -5.39
C GLU A 84 25.20 -5.96 -4.34
N ALA A 85 25.32 -7.08 -3.63
CA ALA A 85 24.39 -7.44 -2.57
C ALA A 85 24.46 -6.45 -1.41
N LYS A 86 25.66 -6.03 -1.01
CA LYS A 86 25.81 -5.00 0.02
C LYS A 86 25.21 -3.66 -0.44
N ASP A 87 25.51 -3.23 -1.67
CA ASP A 87 25.02 -1.97 -2.22
C ASP A 87 23.48 -1.93 -2.32
N ALA A 88 22.84 -3.07 -2.58
CA ALA A 88 21.38 -3.19 -2.61
C ALA A 88 20.76 -3.05 -1.20
N ILE A 89 21.39 -3.69 -0.21
CA ILE A 89 20.99 -3.62 1.20
C ILE A 89 21.17 -2.20 1.77
N ASP A 90 22.31 -1.57 1.51
CA ASP A 90 22.63 -0.21 2.00
C ASP A 90 21.67 0.83 1.41
N ARG A 91 21.31 0.68 0.12
CA ARG A 91 20.28 1.53 -0.52
C ARG A 91 18.93 1.39 0.15
N GLU A 92 18.48 0.17 0.44
CA GLU A 92 17.21 -0.07 1.12
C GLU A 92 17.21 0.50 2.55
N LYS A 93 18.31 0.32 3.30
CA LYS A 93 18.50 0.89 4.64
C LYS A 93 18.41 2.41 4.62
N SER A 94 19.07 3.05 3.65
CA SER A 94 19.09 4.50 3.49
C SER A 94 17.72 5.07 3.11
N GLN A 95 16.90 4.33 2.37
CA GLN A 95 15.52 4.72 2.04
C GLN A 95 14.57 4.59 3.23
N ARG A 96 14.85 3.69 4.17
CA ARG A 96 14.04 3.46 5.38
C ARG A 96 14.40 4.38 6.55
N GLY A 97 15.64 4.85 6.59
CA GLY A 97 16.13 5.80 7.61
C GLY A 97 15.86 7.28 7.30
N ARG A 98 15.00 7.60 6.32
CA ARG A 98 14.59 8.96 5.97
C ARG A 98 13.13 9.21 6.27
#